data_AF-A0A387BJQ4-F1
#
_entry.id   AF-A0A387BJQ4-F1
#
_cell.length_a   1.000
_cell.length_b   1.000
_cell.length_c   1.000
_cell.angle_alpha   90.00
_cell.angle_beta   90.00
_cell.angle_gamma   90.00
#
_symmetry.space_group_name_H-M   'P 1'
#
loop_
_entity.id
_entity.type
_entity.pdbx_description
1 polymer ?
#
loop_
_entity_poly.entity_id
_entity_poly.type
_entity_poly.pdbx_seq_one_letter_code
_entity_poly.pdbx_strand_id
1 'polypeptide(L)' 'MLSAETIAHLIELPGVYDGWSVAVLKDGTYVNRWAYEDDPARPLEGYERRYRATQECIENWGQE' A
#
# COMPACT_ATOMS: atom_id res chain seq x y z
N MET A 1 -9.40 -8.71 -5.64
CA MET A 1 -8.20 -9.32 -5.04
C MET A 1 -7.06 -9.11 -6.04
N LEU A 2 -6.02 -8.35 -5.67
CA LEU A 2 -4.82 -8.21 -6.52
C LEU A 2 -4.19 -9.58 -6.68
N SER A 3 -4.01 -10.08 -7.90
CA SER A 3 -3.30 -11.34 -8.11
C SER A 3 -1.79 -11.07 -8.16
N ALA A 4 -0.99 -12.02 -7.68
CA ALA A 4 0.47 -11.93 -7.79
C ALA A 4 0.94 -11.79 -9.26
N GLU A 5 0.11 -12.23 -10.22
CA GLU A 5 0.38 -12.15 -11.64
C GLU A 5 0.29 -10.73 -12.22
N THR A 6 -0.37 -9.79 -11.54
CA THR A 6 -0.46 -8.38 -11.98
C THR A 6 0.56 -7.46 -11.33
N ILE A 7 1.18 -7.89 -10.22
CA ILE A 7 2.20 -7.12 -9.50
C ILE A 7 3.56 -7.30 -10.20
N ALA A 8 4.23 -6.21 -10.50
CA ALA A 8 5.61 -6.21 -11.01
C ALA A 8 6.62 -6.27 -9.87
N HIS A 9 6.47 -5.40 -8.88
CA HIS A 9 7.33 -5.35 -7.69
C HIS A 9 6.64 -4.62 -6.53
N LEU A 10 7.30 -4.62 -5.37
CA LEU A 10 6.86 -3.94 -4.16
C LEU A 10 7.88 -2.85 -3.80
N ILE A 11 7.40 -1.68 -3.39
CA ILE A 11 8.24 -0.59 -2.87
C ILE A 11 7.99 -0.50 -1.36
N GLU A 12 9.01 -0.77 -0.56
CA GLU A 12 8.93 -0.53 0.88
C GLU A 12 9.00 0.97 1.19
N LEU A 13 8.18 1.42 2.14
CA LEU A 13 8.13 2.82 2.55
C LEU A 13 8.88 3.00 3.89
N PRO A 14 10.06 3.64 3.89
CA PRO A 14 10.79 3.92 5.12
C PRO A 14 9.94 4.73 6.09
N GLY A 15 9.94 4.36 7.38
CA GLY A 15 9.18 5.06 8.41
C GLY A 15 7.70 4.67 8.51
N VAL A 16 7.17 3.84 7.58
CA VAL A 16 5.80 3.29 7.65
C VAL A 16 5.75 1.94 8.42
N TYR A 17 6.87 1.54 9.06
CA TYR A 17 7.13 0.26 9.77
C TYR A 17 7.66 -0.85 8.85
N ASP A 18 8.50 -1.75 9.39
CA ASP A 18 9.15 -2.83 8.62
C ASP A 18 8.13 -3.84 8.07
N GLY A 19 8.21 -4.11 6.77
CA GLY A 19 7.34 -5.05 6.04
C GLY A 19 6.15 -4.43 5.31
N TRP A 20 6.11 -3.10 5.16
CA TRP A 20 4.99 -2.36 4.57
C TRP A 20 5.37 -1.84 3.18
N SER A 21 4.53 -2.08 2.16
CA SER A 21 4.89 -1.80 0.76
C SER A 21 3.73 -1.31 -0.12
N VAL A 22 4.04 -0.43 -1.08
CA VAL A 22 3.19 -0.13 -2.25
C VAL A 22 3.35 -1.24 -3.27
N ALA A 23 2.25 -1.74 -3.85
CA ALA A 23 2.32 -2.64 -4.99
C ALA A 23 2.41 -1.82 -6.28
N VAL A 24 3.44 -2.07 -7.09
CA VAL A 24 3.52 -1.54 -8.45
C VAL A 24 3.01 -2.62 -9.39
N LEU A 25 1.95 -2.31 -10.13
CA LEU A 25 1.42 -3.19 -11.15
C LEU A 25 2.29 -3.18 -12.41
N LYS A 26 2.14 -4.19 -13.27
CA LYS A 26 2.86 -4.28 -14.54
C LYS A 26 2.59 -3.14 -15.51
N ASP A 27 1.46 -2.45 -15.36
CA ASP A 27 1.10 -1.27 -16.15
C ASP A 27 1.65 0.05 -15.54
N GLY A 28 2.39 -0.02 -14.43
CA GLY A 28 2.93 1.13 -13.73
C GLY A 28 2.00 1.73 -12.67
N THR A 29 0.79 1.19 -12.50
CA THR A 29 -0.15 1.67 -11.47
C THR A 29 0.38 1.38 -10.07
N TYR A 30 0.30 2.36 -9.19
CA TYR A 30 0.58 2.21 -7.76
C TYR A 30 -0.68 1.83 -7.00
N VAL A 31 -0.63 0.76 -6.22
CA VAL A 31 -1.77 0.29 -5.42
C VAL A 31 -1.41 0.18 -3.95
N ASN A 32 -2.27 0.77 -3.12
CA ASN A 32 -2.19 0.65 -1.68
C ASN A 32 -2.66 -0.76 -1.26
N ARG A 33 -1.71 -1.59 -0.82
CA ARG A 33 -2.01 -2.95 -0.35
C ARG A 33 -2.84 -2.99 0.93
N TRP A 34 -2.89 -1.89 1.68
CA TRP A 34 -3.67 -1.78 2.92
C TRP A 34 -5.16 -1.75 2.65
N ALA A 35 -5.62 -1.26 1.49
CA ALA A 35 -7.05 -1.20 1.15
C ALA A 35 -7.81 -2.54 1.22
N TYR A 36 -7.07 -3.66 1.28
CA TYR A 36 -7.60 -5.01 1.22
C TYR A 36 -7.40 -5.83 2.51
N GLU A 37 -6.71 -5.31 3.54
CA GLU A 37 -6.64 -5.96 4.85
C GLU A 37 -7.74 -5.42 5.79
N ASP A 38 -9.01 -5.57 5.40
CA ASP A 38 -10.12 -5.53 6.36
C ASP A 38 -10.13 -6.87 7.13
N ASP A 39 -9.17 -7.05 8.03
CA ASP A 39 -9.31 -8.04 9.10
C ASP A 39 -10.11 -7.39 10.23
N PRO A 40 -11.40 -7.73 10.41
CA PRO A 40 -12.24 -7.12 11.45
C PRO A 40 -11.74 -7.40 12.87
N ALA A 41 -10.76 -8.30 13.06
CA ALA A 41 -10.13 -8.60 14.34
C ALA A 41 -8.89 -7.74 14.65
N ARG A 42 -8.37 -6.93 13.71
CA ARG A 42 -7.21 -6.07 13.95
C ARG A 42 -7.65 -4.68 14.44
N PRO A 43 -6.97 -4.10 15.46
CA PRO A 43 -7.30 -2.77 15.95
C PRO A 43 -7.10 -1.71 14.85
N LEU A 44 -8.21 -1.01 14.53
CA LEU A 44 -8.31 -0.01 13.47
C LEU A 44 -7.26 1.11 13.56
N GLU A 45 -6.84 1.48 14.78
CA GLU A 45 -5.97 2.64 15.01
C GLU A 45 -4.62 2.55 14.29
N GLY A 46 -4.04 1.34 14.23
CA GLY A 46 -2.80 1.12 13.51
C GLY A 46 -2.99 1.02 12.00
N TYR A 47 -4.12 0.48 11.57
CA TYR A 47 -4.44 0.30 10.15
C TYR A 47 -4.68 1.65 9.47
N GLU A 48 -5.54 2.50 10.04
CA GLU A 48 -5.92 3.78 9.43
C GLU A 48 -4.74 4.72 9.23
N ARG A 49 -3.86 4.85 10.24
CA ARG A 49 -2.67 5.70 10.16
C ARG A 49 -1.77 5.30 8.99
N ARG A 50 -1.61 4.00 8.77
CA ARG A 50 -0.67 3.46 7.80
C ARG A 50 -1.26 3.35 6.41
N TYR A 51 -2.56 3.04 6.31
CA TYR A 51 -3.34 3.20 5.09
C TYR A 51 -3.19 4.64 4.58
N ARG A 52 -3.45 5.63 5.44
CA ARG A 52 -3.32 7.06 5.09
C ARG A 52 -1.90 7.42 4.66
N ALA A 53 -0.89 7.09 5.46
CA ALA A 53 0.50 7.40 5.12
C ALA A 53 0.93 6.78 3.77
N THR A 54 0.54 5.53 3.51
CA THR A 54 0.83 4.85 2.24
C THR A 54 0.07 5.50 1.08
N GLN A 55 -1.19 5.87 1.30
CA GLN A 55 -2.04 6.50 0.30
C GLN A 55 -1.52 7.89 -0.08
N GLU A 56 -1.13 8.70 0.91
CA GLU A 56 -0.50 10.00 0.71
C GLU A 56 0.81 9.89 -0.08
N CYS A 57 1.65 8.87 0.18
CA CYS A 57 2.85 8.64 -0.63
C CYS A 57 2.50 8.39 -2.11
N ILE A 58 1.54 7.50 -2.39
CA ILE A 58 1.12 7.18 -3.76
C ILE A 58 0.58 8.43 -4.47
N GLU A 59 -0.28 9.19 -3.79
CA GLU A 59 -0.90 10.39 -4.36
C GLU A 59 0.13 11.47 -4.69
N ASN A 60 1.18 11.61 -3.87
CA ASN A 60 2.27 12.54 -4.15
C ASN A 60 3.16 12.09 -5.32
N TRP A 61 3.40 10.78 -5.49
CA TRP A 61 4.15 10.27 -6.64
C TRP A 61 3.39 10.36 -7.97
N GLY A 62 2.06 10.31 -7.94
CA GLY A 62 1.21 10.42 -9.13
C GLY A 62 1.07 11.84 -9.70
N GLN A 63 1.74 12.83 -9.11
CA GLN A 63 1.67 14.25 -9.49
C GLN A 63 2.90 14.75 -10.28
N GLU A 64 3.86 13.87 -10.59
CA GLU A 64 5.09 14.20 -11.36
C GLU A 64 5.01 13.85 -12.85
#